data_AF-A0A3N5N3T2-F1
#
_entry.id   AF-A0A3N5N3T2-F1
#
_cell.length_a   1.000
_cell.length_b   1.000
_cell.length_c   1.000
_cell.angle_alpha   90.00
_cell.angle_beta   90.00
_cell.angle_gamma   90.00
#
_symmetry.space_group_name_H-M   'P 1'
#
loop_
_entity.id
_entity.type
_entity.pdbx_description
1 polymer ?
#
loop_
_entity_poly.entity_id
_entity_poly.type
_entity_poly.pdbx_seq_one_letter_code
_entity_poly.pdbx_strand_id
1 'polypeptide(L)'
;MGLPGFFKLQKPKRFNYSPLYWDPEKEEREERIRRISQEMGIDLPSNPGRTTITRGSFRQASKKTRVRATRSSNIRLLVILAILFLLAYLLLFR
;
A
#
# COMPACT_ATOMS: atom_id res chain seq x y z
N MET A 1 26.27 2.39 34.03
CA MET A 1 24.94 1.84 34.33
C MET A 1 23.92 2.72 33.63
N GLY A 2 23.21 2.20 32.62
CA GLY A 2 22.32 2.99 31.75
C GLY A 2 20.95 3.24 32.36
N LEU A 3 20.40 4.43 32.13
CA LEU A 3 19.09 4.89 32.62
C LEU A 3 17.98 3.88 32.25
N PRO A 4 17.04 3.56 33.17
CA PRO A 4 15.92 2.67 32.87
C PRO A 4 14.97 3.36 31.88
N GLY A 5 15.12 3.03 30.60
CA GLY A 5 14.32 3.58 29.53
C GLY A 5 12.89 3.04 29.56
N PHE A 6 11.93 3.89 29.91
CA PHE A 6 10.48 3.63 29.80
C PHE A 6 9.97 3.61 28.35
N PHE A 7 10.84 3.81 27.37
CA PHE A 7 10.49 3.77 25.95
C PHE A 7 10.81 2.39 25.38
N LYS A 8 9.77 1.67 24.93
CA LYS A 8 9.91 0.42 24.19
C LYS A 8 10.60 0.71 22.85
N LEU A 9 11.93 0.59 22.83
CA LEU A 9 12.69 0.65 21.58
C LEU A 9 12.26 -0.52 20.69
N GLN A 10 11.73 -0.22 19.50
CA GLN A 10 11.47 -1.26 18.51
C GLN A 10 12.80 -1.89 18.09
N LYS A 11 12.89 -3.21 18.18
CA LYS A 11 14.04 -3.95 17.66
C LYS A 11 14.05 -3.81 16.13
N PRO A 12 15.23 -3.65 15.48
CA PRO A 12 15.31 -3.62 14.04
C PRO A 12 14.79 -4.95 13.46
N LYS A 13 14.00 -4.87 12.38
CA LYS A 13 13.51 -6.07 11.68
C LYS A 13 14.71 -6.81 11.06
N ARG A 14 14.89 -8.08 11.40
CA ARG A 14 15.90 -8.94 10.77
C ARG A 14 15.42 -9.35 9.38
N PHE A 15 16.31 -9.32 8.40
CA PHE A 15 16.03 -9.82 7.06
C PHE A 15 16.18 -11.34 7.06
N ASN A 16 15.06 -12.06 6.98
CA ASN A 16 15.07 -13.51 6.82
C ASN A 16 15.18 -13.84 5.34
N TYR A 17 16.40 -14.04 4.84
CA TYR A 17 16.63 -14.54 3.48
C TYR A 17 16.64 -16.07 3.52
N SER A 18 15.70 -16.70 2.83
CA SER A 18 15.76 -18.14 2.55
C SER A 18 16.44 -18.31 1.19
N PRO A 19 17.65 -18.88 1.12
CA PRO A 19 18.30 -19.15 -0.16
C PRO A 19 17.45 -20.18 -0.92
N LEU A 20 17.04 -19.83 -2.13
CA LEU A 20 16.37 -20.74 -3.04
C LEU A 20 17.42 -21.40 -3.93
N TYR A 21 17.43 -22.74 -3.96
CA TYR A 21 18.28 -23.49 -4.89
C TYR A 21 17.78 -23.28 -6.32
N TRP A 22 18.70 -23.10 -7.26
CA TRP A 22 18.40 -22.89 -8.66
C TRP A 22 18.28 -24.23 -9.38
N ASP A 23 17.06 -24.60 -9.76
CA ASP A 23 16.78 -25.78 -10.57
C ASP A 23 16.47 -25.36 -12.02
N PRO A 24 17.38 -25.60 -12.98
CA PRO A 24 17.19 -25.16 -14.38
C PRO A 24 15.99 -25.85 -15.04
N GLU A 25 15.75 -27.13 -14.73
CA GLU A 25 14.63 -27.88 -15.31
C GLU A 25 13.26 -27.35 -14.88
N LYS A 26 13.17 -26.82 -13.66
CA LYS A 26 11.95 -26.26 -13.13
C LYS A 26 11.61 -24.96 -13.86
N GLU A 27 12.62 -24.13 -14.12
CA GLU A 27 12.42 -22.87 -14.82
C GLU A 27 12.02 -23.08 -16.28
N GLU A 28 12.67 -23.99 -17.01
CA GLU A 28 12.30 -24.32 -18.39
C GLU A 28 10.85 -24.82 -18.51
N ARG A 29 10.40 -25.62 -17.54
CA ARG A 29 9.01 -26.09 -17.48
C ARG A 29 8.04 -24.95 -17.22
N GLU A 30 8.35 -24.07 -16.27
CA GLU A 30 7.55 -22.89 -15.96
C GLU A 30 7.48 -21.90 -17.13
N GLU A 31 8.58 -21.73 -17.88
CA GLU A 31 8.62 -20.91 -19.10
C GLU A 31 7.71 -21.47 -20.20
N ARG A 32 7.74 -22.78 -20.42
CA ARG A 32 6.85 -23.43 -21.41
C ARG A 32 5.39 -23.27 -21.03
N ILE A 33 5.05 -23.53 -19.76
CA ILE A 33 3.69 -23.34 -19.24
C ILE A 33 3.26 -21.88 -19.40
N ARG A 34 4.17 -20.92 -19.15
CA ARG A 34 3.89 -19.49 -19.30
C ARG A 34 3.61 -19.11 -20.76
N ARG A 35 4.41 -19.57 -21.72
CA ARG A 35 4.19 -19.31 -23.15
C ARG A 35 2.82 -19.83 -23.59
N ILE A 36 2.52 -21.07 -23.24
CA ILE A 36 1.22 -21.71 -23.53
C ILE A 36 0.08 -20.93 -22.87
N SER A 37 0.24 -20.51 -21.62
CA SER A 37 -0.82 -19.77 -20.91
C SER A 37 -1.08 -18.37 -21.49
N GLN A 38 -0.05 -17.70 -22.00
CA GLN A 38 -0.18 -16.41 -22.68
C GLN A 38 -0.89 -16.56 -24.02
N GLU A 39 -0.61 -17.64 -24.76
CA GLU A 39 -1.30 -17.96 -26.02
C GLU A 39 -2.77 -18.32 -25.80
N MET A 40 -3.08 -18.96 -24.67
CA MET A 40 -4.45 -19.37 -24.30
C MET A 40 -5.30 -18.24 -23.67
N GLY A 41 -4.74 -17.05 -23.47
CA GLY A 41 -5.48 -15.90 -22.92
C GLY A 41 -5.98 -16.07 -21.49
N ILE A 42 -5.41 -17.00 -20.73
CA ILE A 42 -5.79 -17.27 -19.34
C ILE A 42 -4.92 -16.38 -18.44
N ASP A 43 -5.54 -15.43 -17.75
CA ASP A 43 -4.89 -14.65 -16.70
C ASP A 43 -4.48 -15.59 -15.56
N LEU A 44 -3.21 -16.01 -15.54
CA LEU A 44 -2.67 -16.79 -14.43
C LEU A 44 -2.76 -15.96 -13.15
N PRO A 45 -3.27 -16.52 -12.03
CA PRO A 45 -3.24 -15.85 -10.75
C PRO A 45 -1.78 -15.54 -10.41
N SER A 46 -1.50 -14.25 -10.23
CA SER A 46 -0.19 -13.70 -9.91
C SER A 46 0.52 -14.55 -8.84
N ASN A 47 1.62 -15.19 -9.22
CA ASN A 47 2.43 -16.03 -8.36
C ASN A 47 2.76 -15.30 -7.03
N PRO A 48 2.33 -15.80 -5.86
CA PRO A 48 2.49 -15.11 -4.57
C PRO A 48 3.95 -14.98 -4.13
N GLY A 49 4.88 -15.71 -4.75
CA GLY A 49 6.32 -15.63 -4.48
C GLY A 49 7.07 -14.53 -5.25
N ARG A 50 6.45 -13.90 -6.25
CA ARG A 50 7.08 -12.78 -6.95
C ARG A 50 6.73 -11.50 -6.21
N THR A 51 7.75 -10.90 -5.57
CA THR A 51 7.64 -9.55 -5.03
C THR A 51 7.33 -8.61 -6.19
N THR A 52 6.07 -8.21 -6.33
CA THR A 52 5.60 -7.19 -7.30
C THR A 52 6.14 -5.78 -6.96
N ILE A 53 7.07 -5.70 -6.02
CA ILE A 53 7.75 -4.50 -5.57
C ILE A 53 8.76 -4.09 -6.64
N THR A 54 8.25 -3.48 -7.70
CA THR A 54 9.07 -2.81 -8.72
C THR A 54 9.69 -1.55 -8.13
N ARG A 55 10.87 -1.15 -8.66
CA ARG A 55 11.58 0.07 -8.28
C ARG A 55 10.66 1.27 -8.50
N GLY A 56 10.12 1.85 -7.42
CA GLY A 56 9.19 2.98 -7.46
C GLY A 56 7.77 2.70 -6.95
N SER A 57 7.42 1.43 -6.68
CA SER A 57 6.12 1.03 -6.10
C SER A 57 5.83 1.75 -4.76
N PHE A 58 6.84 1.94 -3.90
CA PHE A 58 6.72 2.69 -2.65
C PHE A 58 6.39 4.18 -2.85
N ARG A 59 6.89 4.81 -3.92
CA ARG A 59 6.55 6.22 -4.24
C ARG A 59 5.10 6.35 -4.69
N GLN A 60 4.59 5.39 -5.46
CA GLN A 60 3.18 5.36 -5.86
C GLN A 60 2.24 5.10 -4.68
N ALA A 61 2.59 4.20 -3.76
CA ALA A 61 1.82 3.94 -2.55
C ALA A 61 1.70 5.20 -1.67
N SER A 62 2.81 5.91 -1.44
CA SER A 62 2.82 7.17 -0.69
C SER A 62 1.94 8.25 -1.34
N LYS A 63 2.00 8.41 -2.68
CA LYS A 63 1.12 9.34 -3.41
C LYS A 63 -0.37 9.00 -3.24
N LYS A 64 -0.76 7.71 -3.36
CA LYS A 64 -2.15 7.29 -3.21
C LYS A 64 -2.70 7.56 -1.79
N THR A 65 -1.92 7.26 -0.76
CA THR A 65 -2.31 7.52 0.64
C THR A 65 -2.49 9.02 0.91
N ARG A 66 -1.57 9.86 0.38
CA ARG A 66 -1.66 11.32 0.53
C ARG A 66 -2.90 11.91 -0.13
N VAL A 67 -3.24 11.49 -1.36
CA VAL A 67 -4.44 11.98 -2.07
C VAL A 67 -5.73 11.57 -1.36
N ARG A 68 -5.78 10.37 -0.77
CA ARG A 68 -6.96 9.92 -0.02
C ARG A 68 -7.16 10.72 1.27
N ALA A 69 -6.08 11.03 1.98
CA ALA A 69 -6.11 11.82 3.21
C ALA A 69 -6.57 13.28 2.98
N THR A 70 -6.14 13.92 1.89
CA THR A 70 -6.55 15.30 1.58
C THR A 70 -8.03 15.41 1.20
N ARG A 71 -8.57 14.43 0.45
CA ARG A 71 -10.00 14.43 0.07
C ARG A 71 -10.94 14.32 1.28
N SER A 72 -10.65 13.41 2.22
CA SER A 72 -11.48 13.27 3.43
C SER A 72 -11.44 14.51 4.33
N SER A 73 -10.30 15.20 4.36
CA SER A 73 -10.14 16.44 5.14
C SER A 73 -10.96 17.58 4.53
N ASN A 74 -10.93 17.73 3.20
CA ASN A 74 -11.63 18.81 2.51
C ASN A 74 -13.16 18.67 2.60
N ILE A 75 -13.69 17.44 2.57
CA ILE A 75 -15.13 17.20 2.76
C ILE A 75 -15.55 17.60 4.17
N ARG A 76 -14.76 17.24 5.19
CA ARG A 76 -15.05 17.63 6.57
C ARG A 76 -15.08 19.15 6.75
N LEU A 77 -14.13 19.87 6.13
CA LEU A 77 -14.11 21.33 6.14
C LEU A 77 -15.36 21.93 5.49
N LEU A 78 -15.79 21.40 4.33
CA LEU A 78 -17.02 21.87 3.66
C LEU A 78 -18.26 21.66 4.53
N VAL A 79 -18.38 20.51 5.20
CA VAL A 79 -19.53 20.21 6.08
C VAL A 79 -19.56 21.17 7.28
N ILE A 80 -18.43 21.41 7.93
CA ILE A 80 -18.33 22.37 9.05
C ILE A 80 -18.72 23.78 8.57
N LEU A 81 -18.21 24.20 7.42
CA LEU A 81 -18.46 25.52 6.84
C LEU A 81 -19.94 25.71 6.47
N ALA A 82 -20.59 24.68 5.92
CA ALA A 82 -22.03 24.69 5.63
C ALA A 82 -22.89 24.79 6.90
N ILE A 83 -22.56 24.03 7.95
CA ILE A 83 -23.26 24.10 9.25
C ILE A 83 -23.10 25.49 9.86
N LEU A 84 -21.90 26.08 9.77
CA LEU A 84 -21.61 27.40 10.33
C LEU A 84 -22.38 28.50 9.60
N PHE A 85 -22.51 28.43 8.28
CA PHE A 85 -23.37 29.34 7.52
C PHE A 85 -24.85 29.17 7.86
N LEU A 86 -25.33 27.93 8.04
CA LEU A 86 -26.72 27.66 8.40
C LEU A 86 -27.04 28.24 9.78
N LEU A 87 -26.16 28.03 10.76
CA LEU A 87 -26.28 28.64 12.09
C LEU A 87 -26.24 30.16 12.03
N ALA A 88 -25.31 30.74 11.29
CA ALA A 88 -25.22 32.20 11.13
C ALA A 88 -26.51 32.75 10.48
N TYR A 89 -27.05 32.07 9.48
CA TYR A 89 -28.33 32.44 8.85
C TYR A 89 -29.48 32.37 9.86
N LEU A 90 -29.61 31.28 10.63
CA LEU A 90 -30.64 31.15 11.66
C LEU A 90 -30.54 32.22 12.76
N LEU A 91 -29.34 32.68 13.09
CA LEU A 91 -29.10 33.71 14.11
C LEU A 91 -29.32 35.14 13.59
N LEU A 92 -29.07 35.39 12.30
CA LEU A 92 -29.28 36.71 11.67
C LEU A 92 -30.72 36.93 11.17
N PHE A 93 -31.40 35.87 10.74
CA PHE A 93 -32.78 35.93 10.23
C PHE A 93 -33.85 35.60 11.28
N ARG A 94 -33.44 35.44 12.55
CA ARG A 94 -34.33 35.40 13.72
C ARG A 94 -34.08 36.61 14.59
#